data_AF-A0A3C0W2U3-F1
#
_entry.id   AF-A0A3C0W2U3-F1
#
_cell.length_a   1.000
_cell.length_b   1.000
_cell.length_c   1.000
_cell.angle_alpha   90.00
_cell.angle_beta   90.00
_cell.angle_gamma   90.00
#
_symmetry.space_group_name_H-M   'P 1'
#
loop_
_entity.id
_entity.type
_entity.pdbx_description
1 polymer ?
#
loop_
_entity_poly.entity_id
_entity_poly.type
_entity_poly.pdbx_seq_one_letter_code
_entity_poly.pdbx_strand_id
1 'polypeptide(L)'
;MSRLQETKEVKALFKMLVCAVGGVEAAGVHLGVSHQRVSQLYSLNNDDEPGYRQIRVLEVAAGKAVVIGAHVKAVRGDEADCIQAAVVESVGATTNALRLVHDMDADGERDQGEIQAVRLAVVQAREAITRLEGKAATLQSGAVA
;
A
#
# COMPACT_ATOMS: atom_id res chain seq x y z
N MET A 1 23.68 5.92 -3.07
CA MET A 1 22.71 6.67 -3.90
C MET A 1 21.68 5.68 -4.42
N SER A 2 20.57 5.50 -3.69
CA SER A 2 19.43 4.67 -4.09
C SER A 2 18.87 5.23 -5.40
N ARG A 3 18.79 4.42 -6.47
CA ARG A 3 18.11 4.84 -7.71
C ARG A 3 16.61 4.77 -7.46
N LEU A 4 16.06 5.81 -6.84
CA LEU A 4 14.68 6.23 -7.07
C LEU A 4 14.46 6.20 -8.59
N GLN A 5 13.37 5.57 -9.06
CA GLN A 5 12.98 5.64 -10.47
C GLN A 5 13.14 7.09 -10.94
N GLU A 6 13.83 7.32 -12.05
CA GLU A 6 14.01 8.69 -12.53
C GLU A 6 12.61 9.30 -12.70
N THR A 7 12.43 10.56 -12.28
CA THR A 7 11.17 11.32 -12.36
C THR A 7 10.39 11.08 -13.66
N LYS A 8 11.12 10.90 -14.77
CA LYS A 8 10.58 10.62 -16.10
C LYS A 8 9.89 9.26 -16.21
N GLU A 9 10.40 8.22 -15.57
CA GLU A 9 9.82 6.87 -15.54
C GLU A 9 8.51 6.85 -14.74
N VAL A 10 8.49 7.47 -13.57
CA VAL A 10 7.27 7.59 -12.74
C VAL A 10 6.17 8.31 -13.51
N LYS A 11 6.52 9.39 -14.22
CA LYS A 11 5.58 10.14 -15.07
C LYS A 11 5.08 9.33 -16.26
N ALA A 12 5.93 8.53 -16.88
CA ALA A 12 5.54 7.63 -17.97
C ALA A 12 4.55 6.56 -17.48
N LEU A 13 4.82 5.94 -16.33
CA LEU A 13 3.94 4.94 -15.73
C LEU A 13 2.62 5.57 -15.24
N PHE A 14 2.66 6.78 -14.69
CA PHE A 14 1.46 7.53 -14.32
C PHE A 14 0.61 7.87 -15.55
N LYS A 15 1.22 8.24 -16.68
CA LYS A 15 0.51 8.43 -17.95
C LYS A 15 -0.19 7.14 -18.40
N MET A 16 0.45 5.99 -18.25
CA MET A 16 -0.19 4.70 -18.55
C MET A 16 -1.41 4.43 -17.67
N LEU A 17 -1.34 4.79 -16.38
CA LEU A 17 -2.49 4.70 -15.48
C LEU A 17 -3.62 5.64 -15.90
N VAL A 18 -3.32 6.88 -16.25
CA VAL A 18 -4.31 7.84 -16.77
C VAL A 18 -5.01 7.28 -18.02
N CYS A 19 -4.27 6.66 -18.95
CA CYS A 19 -4.87 5.99 -20.09
C CYS A 19 -5.74 4.78 -19.68
N ALA A 20 -5.28 3.99 -18.71
CA ALA A 20 -5.98 2.78 -18.26
C ALA A 20 -7.32 3.07 -17.56
N VAL A 21 -7.44 4.20 -16.87
CA VAL A 21 -8.70 4.63 -16.22
C VAL A 21 -9.68 5.33 -17.18
N GLY A 22 -9.32 5.50 -18.46
CA GLY A 22 -10.18 6.14 -19.47
C GLY A 22 -9.83 7.59 -19.80
N GLY A 23 -8.64 8.06 -19.41
CA GLY A 23 -8.11 9.37 -19.80
C GLY A 23 -8.11 10.41 -18.68
N VAL A 24 -7.75 11.64 -19.03
CA VAL A 24 -7.44 12.73 -18.09
C VAL A 24 -8.66 13.15 -17.26
N GLU A 25 -9.85 13.15 -17.87
CA GLU A 25 -11.10 13.52 -17.20
C GLU A 25 -11.51 12.47 -16.16
N ALA A 26 -11.49 11.20 -16.52
CA ALA A 26 -11.78 10.10 -15.61
C ALA A 26 -10.77 10.04 -14.46
N ALA A 27 -9.48 10.20 -14.77
CA ALA A 27 -8.43 10.31 -13.75
C ALA A 27 -8.66 11.50 -12.81
N GLY A 28 -9.09 12.65 -13.32
CA GLY A 28 -9.43 13.83 -12.52
C GLY A 28 -10.57 13.57 -11.53
N VAL A 29 -11.61 12.85 -11.97
CA VAL A 29 -12.73 12.43 -11.10
C VAL A 29 -12.23 11.53 -9.98
N HIS A 30 -11.44 10.49 -10.29
CA HIS A 30 -10.91 9.58 -9.26
C HIS A 30 -9.99 10.28 -8.27
N LEU A 31 -9.19 11.24 -8.73
CA LEU A 31 -8.22 11.96 -7.90
C LEU A 31 -8.81 13.16 -7.16
N GLY A 32 -10.02 13.60 -7.50
CA GLY A 32 -10.62 14.82 -6.96
C GLY A 32 -9.87 16.09 -7.34
N VAL A 33 -9.23 16.12 -8.52
CA VAL A 33 -8.46 17.28 -9.01
C VAL A 33 -8.87 17.65 -10.44
N SER A 34 -8.52 18.86 -10.88
CA SER A 34 -8.82 19.31 -12.24
C SER A 34 -8.07 18.49 -13.31
N HIS A 35 -8.65 18.37 -14.51
CA HIS A 35 -8.00 17.70 -15.64
C HIS A 35 -6.64 18.35 -16.00
N GLN A 36 -6.53 19.68 -15.87
CA GLN A 36 -5.28 20.41 -16.06
C GLN A 36 -4.21 19.95 -15.07
N ARG A 37 -4.59 19.72 -13.79
CA ARG A 37 -3.68 19.20 -12.77
C ARG A 37 -3.20 17.80 -13.13
N VAL A 38 -4.07 16.92 -13.60
CA VAL A 38 -3.68 15.58 -14.05
C VAL A 38 -2.69 15.63 -15.22
N SER A 39 -2.92 16.50 -16.21
CA SER A 39 -1.97 16.69 -17.33
C SER A 39 -0.61 17.21 -16.90
N GLN A 40 -0.57 18.07 -15.89
CA GLN A 40 0.68 18.57 -15.31
C GLN A 40 1.50 17.46 -14.64
N LEU A 41 0.83 16.52 -13.96
CA LEU A 41 1.46 15.46 -13.16
C LEU A 41 2.24 14.44 -14.01
N TYR A 42 1.84 14.17 -15.27
CA TYR A 42 2.64 13.34 -16.19
C TYR A 42 3.41 14.13 -17.25
N SER A 43 3.35 15.47 -17.22
CA SER A 43 4.12 16.29 -18.17
C SER A 43 5.61 16.21 -17.85
N LEU A 44 6.41 15.95 -18.89
CA LEU A 44 7.89 15.91 -18.79
C LEU A 44 8.53 17.30 -18.64
N ASN A 45 7.78 18.36 -18.93
CA ASN A 45 8.23 19.76 -18.84
C ASN A 45 7.90 20.41 -17.49
N ASN A 46 7.30 19.65 -16.58
CA ASN A 46 7.01 20.09 -15.22
C ASN A 46 7.90 19.29 -14.26
N ASP A 47 8.33 19.88 -13.15
CA ASP A 47 9.11 19.18 -12.12
C ASP A 47 8.21 18.53 -11.07
N ASP A 48 6.93 18.89 -11.04
CA ASP A 48 5.95 18.35 -10.11
C ASP A 48 5.59 16.89 -10.44
N GLU A 49 5.54 16.06 -9.41
CA GLU A 49 5.42 14.60 -9.51
C GLU A 49 4.12 14.08 -8.90
N PRO A 50 3.55 12.99 -9.44
CA PRO A 50 2.41 12.34 -8.82
C PRO A 50 2.83 11.71 -7.49
N GLY A 51 2.17 12.12 -6.41
CA GLY A 51 2.41 11.53 -5.10
C GLY A 51 1.95 10.07 -5.03
N TYR A 52 2.54 9.30 -4.11
CA TYR A 52 2.22 7.87 -3.92
C TYR A 52 0.72 7.59 -3.75
N ARG A 53 0.00 8.45 -3.01
CA ARG A 53 -1.45 8.34 -2.83
C ARG A 53 -2.20 8.44 -4.17
N GLN A 54 -1.82 9.39 -5.02
CA GLN A 54 -2.47 9.61 -6.32
C GLN A 54 -2.23 8.42 -7.26
N ILE A 55 -1.00 7.89 -7.26
CA ILE A 55 -0.66 6.65 -7.97
C ILE A 55 -1.56 5.50 -7.51
N ARG A 56 -1.66 5.27 -6.19
CA ARG A 56 -2.50 4.20 -5.64
C ARG A 56 -3.98 4.32 -6.00
N VAL A 57 -4.54 5.52 -5.93
CA VAL A 57 -5.95 5.74 -6.31
C VAL A 57 -6.19 5.36 -7.76
N LEU A 58 -5.29 5.74 -8.68
CA LEU A 58 -5.44 5.39 -10.09
C LEU A 58 -5.19 3.91 -10.38
N GLU A 59 -4.28 3.25 -9.66
CA GLU A 59 -4.08 1.79 -9.79
C GLU A 59 -5.33 1.00 -9.39
N VAL A 60 -6.00 1.42 -8.31
CA VAL A 60 -7.26 0.83 -7.87
C VAL A 60 -8.35 1.07 -8.91
N ALA A 61 -8.49 2.30 -9.41
CA ALA A 61 -9.45 2.63 -10.46
C ALA A 61 -9.19 1.88 -11.77
N ALA A 62 -7.93 1.66 -12.14
CA ALA A 62 -7.54 0.90 -13.32
C ALA A 62 -7.64 -0.62 -13.14
N GLY A 63 -7.83 -1.10 -11.90
CA GLY A 63 -7.77 -2.52 -11.55
C GLY A 63 -6.41 -3.17 -11.83
N LYS A 64 -5.33 -2.38 -11.90
CA LYS A 64 -3.99 -2.84 -12.32
C LYS A 64 -2.90 -2.10 -11.54
N ALA A 65 -1.97 -2.85 -10.94
CA ALA A 65 -0.78 -2.30 -10.28
C ALA A 65 0.33 -2.05 -11.31
N VAL A 66 0.29 -0.90 -12.01
CA VAL A 66 1.22 -0.56 -13.08
C VAL A 66 2.51 0.07 -12.55
N VAL A 67 2.40 1.05 -11.66
CA VAL A 67 3.56 1.78 -11.12
C VAL A 67 4.16 1.01 -9.96
N ILE A 68 3.33 0.55 -9.02
CA ILE A 68 3.75 -0.20 -7.85
C ILE A 68 4.18 -1.61 -8.26
N GLY A 69 3.53 -2.21 -9.26
CA GLY A 69 4.00 -3.48 -9.83
C GLY A 69 5.36 -3.37 -10.51
N ALA A 70 5.66 -2.22 -11.16
CA ALA A 70 6.99 -1.95 -11.71
C ALA A 70 8.04 -1.79 -10.60
N HIS A 71 7.70 -1.09 -9.51
CA HIS A 71 8.56 -1.01 -8.33
C HIS A 71 8.80 -2.37 -7.67
N VAL A 72 7.77 -3.18 -7.46
CA VAL A 72 7.91 -4.52 -6.86
C VAL A 72 8.76 -5.45 -7.74
N LYS A 73 8.62 -5.38 -9.07
CA LYS A 73 9.50 -6.13 -10.00
C LYS A 73 10.96 -5.69 -9.93
N ALA A 74 11.23 -4.41 -9.63
CA ALA A 74 12.58 -3.89 -9.45
C ALA A 74 13.21 -4.30 -8.09
N VAL A 75 12.38 -4.69 -7.10
CA VAL A 75 12.80 -5.13 -5.76
C VAL A 75 13.10 -6.64 -5.72
N ARG A 76 13.44 -7.28 -6.85
CA ARG A 76 13.58 -8.74 -6.93
C ARG A 76 14.53 -9.34 -5.88
N GLY A 77 13.92 -10.08 -4.97
CA GLY A 77 14.44 -11.13 -4.09
C GLY A 77 13.26 -11.96 -3.59
N ASP A 78 13.45 -13.23 -3.21
CA ASP A 78 12.42 -14.13 -2.62
C ASP A 78 11.73 -13.54 -1.36
N GLU A 79 12.22 -12.40 -0.87
CA GLU A 79 11.75 -11.68 0.30
C GLU A 79 10.49 -10.81 0.06
N ALA A 80 10.16 -10.46 -1.19
CA ALA A 80 9.00 -9.60 -1.47
C ALA A 80 7.65 -10.30 -1.17
N ASP A 81 7.52 -11.57 -1.58
CA ASP A 81 6.32 -12.37 -1.33
C ASP A 81 6.17 -12.70 0.17
N CYS A 82 7.30 -12.84 0.88
CA CYS A 82 7.30 -13.17 2.30
C CYS A 82 6.87 -11.99 3.20
N ILE A 83 7.05 -10.74 2.71
CA ILE A 83 6.56 -9.52 3.35
C ILE A 83 5.09 -9.28 3.05
N GLN A 84 4.65 -9.45 1.80
CA GLN A 84 3.24 -9.28 1.48
C GLN A 84 2.36 -10.22 2.32
N ALA A 85 2.77 -11.47 2.47
CA ALA A 85 2.10 -12.43 3.37
C ALA A 85 2.13 -11.96 4.84
N ALA A 86 3.27 -11.46 5.33
CA ALA A 86 3.40 -10.97 6.70
C ALA A 86 2.56 -9.71 6.97
N VAL A 87 2.42 -8.82 5.98
CA VAL A 87 1.54 -7.63 6.08
C VAL A 87 0.08 -8.07 6.18
N VAL A 88 -0.36 -9.00 5.34
CA VAL A 88 -1.74 -9.52 5.38
C VAL A 88 -2.03 -10.21 6.71
N GLU A 89 -1.10 -11.04 7.20
CA GLU A 89 -1.20 -11.71 8.50
C GLU A 89 -1.29 -10.71 9.65
N SER A 90 -0.44 -9.68 9.66
CA SER A 90 -0.43 -8.62 10.67
C SER A 90 -1.75 -7.83 10.68
N VAL A 91 -2.22 -7.38 9.52
CA VAL A 91 -3.49 -6.66 9.39
C VAL A 91 -4.68 -7.53 9.82
N GLY A 92 -4.69 -8.81 9.43
CA GLY A 92 -5.72 -9.76 9.82
C GLY A 92 -5.77 -9.96 11.34
N ALA A 93 -4.62 -10.14 11.98
CA ALA A 93 -4.51 -10.30 13.43
C ALA A 93 -4.97 -9.03 14.19
N THR A 94 -4.56 -7.84 13.75
CA THR A 94 -5.02 -6.57 14.34
C THR A 94 -6.52 -6.38 14.17
N THR A 95 -7.07 -6.69 12.99
CA THR A 95 -8.51 -6.58 12.72
C THR A 95 -9.30 -7.52 13.62
N ASN A 96 -8.84 -8.76 13.82
CA ASN A 96 -9.50 -9.70 14.72
C ASN A 96 -9.46 -9.22 16.19
N ALA A 97 -8.33 -8.66 16.64
CA ALA A 97 -8.23 -8.09 17.98
C ALA A 97 -9.21 -6.92 18.18
N LEU A 98 -9.32 -6.02 17.20
CA LEU A 98 -10.27 -4.90 17.23
C LEU A 98 -11.72 -5.39 17.20
N ARG A 99 -12.03 -6.42 16.40
CA ARG A 99 -13.36 -7.04 16.38
C ARG A 99 -13.72 -7.60 17.76
N LEU A 100 -12.82 -8.32 18.41
CA LEU A 100 -13.08 -8.87 19.75
C LEU A 100 -13.29 -7.79 20.81
N VAL A 101 -12.56 -6.67 20.73
CA VAL A 101 -12.80 -5.51 21.59
C VAL A 101 -14.20 -4.94 21.34
N HIS A 102 -14.57 -4.78 20.07
CA HIS A 102 -15.89 -4.27 19.71
C HIS A 102 -17.02 -5.21 20.17
N ASP A 103 -16.84 -6.53 20.01
CA ASP A 103 -17.81 -7.54 20.45
C ASP A 103 -17.96 -7.52 21.98
N MET A 104 -16.86 -7.44 22.73
CA MET A 104 -16.85 -7.31 24.20
C MET A 104 -17.45 -5.98 24.70
N ASP A 105 -17.38 -4.91 23.92
CA ASP A 105 -17.99 -3.62 24.29
C ASP A 105 -19.47 -3.53 23.83
N ALA A 106 -19.98 -4.48 23.06
CA ALA A 106 -21.31 -4.41 22.44
C ALA A 106 -22.46 -4.74 23.40
N ASP A 107 -22.24 -5.62 24.38
CA ASP A 107 -23.25 -5.99 25.39
C ASP A 107 -23.10 -5.21 26.71
N GLY A 108 -22.00 -4.48 26.86
CA GLY A 108 -21.73 -3.59 28.00
C GLY A 108 -21.25 -4.31 29.26
N GLU A 109 -21.05 -5.63 29.22
CA GLU A 109 -20.49 -6.42 30.31
C GLU A 109 -19.16 -7.03 29.85
N ARG A 110 -18.11 -6.92 30.66
CA ARG A 110 -16.79 -7.47 30.31
C ARG A 110 -16.53 -8.72 31.13
N ASP A 111 -16.70 -9.89 30.53
CA ASP A 111 -16.40 -11.14 31.21
C ASP A 111 -14.91 -11.49 31.15
N GLN A 112 -14.46 -12.35 32.08
CA GLN A 112 -13.04 -12.74 32.14
C GLN A 112 -12.59 -13.55 30.92
N GLY A 113 -13.48 -14.31 30.29
CA GLY A 113 -13.20 -15.05 29.06
C GLY A 113 -12.95 -14.13 27.87
N GLU A 114 -13.75 -13.09 27.71
CA GLU A 114 -13.60 -12.07 26.67
C GLU A 114 -12.33 -11.25 26.85
N ILE A 115 -12.05 -10.84 28.09
CA ILE A 115 -10.79 -10.14 28.41
C ILE A 115 -9.58 -11.01 28.04
N GLN A 116 -9.63 -12.31 28.32
CA GLN A 116 -8.55 -13.23 27.94
C GLN A 116 -8.47 -13.45 26.43
N ALA A 117 -9.61 -13.55 25.74
CA ALA A 117 -9.67 -13.66 24.28
C ALA A 117 -9.07 -12.43 23.59
N VAL A 118 -9.41 -11.22 24.05
CA VAL A 118 -8.82 -9.96 23.58
C VAL A 118 -7.32 -9.94 23.85
N ARG A 119 -6.87 -10.29 25.07
CA ARG A 119 -5.44 -10.35 25.42
C ARG A 119 -4.67 -11.29 24.49
N LEU A 120 -5.19 -12.49 24.25
CA LEU A 120 -4.56 -13.46 23.36
C LEU A 120 -4.49 -12.93 21.93
N ALA A 121 -5.56 -12.34 21.42
CA ALA A 121 -5.59 -11.74 20.07
C ALA A 121 -4.60 -10.57 19.93
N VAL A 122 -4.47 -9.73 20.96
CA VAL A 122 -3.49 -8.63 20.99
C VAL A 122 -2.05 -9.16 21.01
N VAL A 123 -1.76 -10.22 21.78
CA VAL A 123 -0.44 -10.88 21.76
C VAL A 123 -0.13 -11.43 20.38
N GLN A 124 -1.07 -12.13 19.75
CA GLN A 124 -0.90 -12.65 18.39
C GLN A 124 -0.67 -11.53 17.36
N ALA A 125 -1.43 -10.44 17.45
CA ALA A 125 -1.25 -9.27 16.59
C ALA A 125 0.13 -8.64 16.77
N ARG A 126 0.59 -8.50 18.02
CA ARG A 126 1.93 -7.98 18.33
C ARG A 126 3.03 -8.86 17.74
N GLU A 127 2.92 -10.17 17.90
CA GLU A 127 3.90 -11.10 17.32
C GLU A 127 3.94 -11.04 15.79
N ALA A 128 2.78 -10.93 15.15
CA ALA A 128 2.69 -10.77 13.69
C ALA A 128 3.34 -9.46 13.21
N ILE A 129 3.14 -8.36 13.94
CA ILE A 129 3.80 -7.07 13.68
C ILE A 129 5.32 -7.20 13.86
N THR A 130 5.80 -7.80 14.93
CA THR A 130 7.25 -7.97 15.16
C THR A 130 7.88 -8.87 14.09
N ARG A 131 7.19 -9.92 13.63
CA ARG A 131 7.65 -10.73 12.48
C ARG A 131 7.74 -9.91 11.20
N LEU A 132 6.75 -9.05 10.94
CA LEU A 132 6.77 -8.14 9.80
C LEU A 132 7.93 -7.15 9.89
N GLU A 133 8.14 -6.52 11.05
CA GLU A 133 9.27 -5.61 11.29
C GLU A 133 10.62 -6.30 11.06
N GLY A 134 10.77 -7.53 11.56
CA GLY A 134 11.97 -8.34 11.32
C GLY A 134 12.22 -8.63 9.85
N LYS A 135 11.18 -9.04 9.10
CA LYS A 135 11.27 -9.28 7.65
C LYS A 135 11.52 -7.98 6.86
N ALA A 136 10.92 -6.87 7.27
CA ALA A 136 11.16 -5.59 6.64
C ALA A 136 12.60 -5.11 6.86
N ALA A 137 13.19 -5.40 8.03
CA ALA A 137 14.57 -5.05 8.34
C ALA A 137 15.61 -5.85 7.54
N THR A 138 15.26 -7.04 7.03
CA THR A 138 16.17 -7.84 6.19
C THR A 138 16.17 -7.40 4.73
N LEU A 139 15.21 -6.58 4.30
CA LEU A 139 15.16 -6.10 2.92
C LEU A 139 16.39 -5.26 2.59
N GLN A 140 17.18 -5.76 1.65
CA GLN A 140 18.20 -4.97 0.98
C GLN A 140 17.62 -4.40 -0.32
N SER A 141 17.98 -3.16 -0.64
CA SER A 141 17.69 -2.58 -1.95
C SER A 141 18.34 -3.44 -3.04
N GLY A 142 17.54 -4.07 -3.91
CA GLY A 142 18.01 -4.99 -4.94
C GLY A 142 19.04 -4.35 -5.87
N ALA A 143 20.15 -5.06 -6.12
CA ALA A 143 21.11 -4.72 -7.17
C ALA A 143 20.56 -5.20 -8.51
N VAL A 144 20.32 -4.27 -9.44
CA VAL A 144 19.88 -4.59 -10.80
C VAL A 144 21.11 -4.87 -11.67
N ALA A 145 21.16 -6.06 -12.27
CA ALA A 145 22.14 -6.48 -13.27
C ALA A 145 21.88 -5.86 -14.65
#